data_AF-A0A9E3ESV7-F1
#
_entry.id   AF-A0A9E3ESV7-F1
#
_cell.length_a   1.000
_cell.length_b   1.000
_cell.length_c   1.000
_cell.angle_alpha   90.00
_cell.angle_beta   90.00
_cell.angle_gamma   90.00
#
_symmetry.space_group_name_H-M   'P 1'
#
loop_
_entity.id
_entity.type
_entity.pdbx_description
1 polymer ?
#
loop_
_entity_poly.entity_id
_entity_poly.type
_entity_poly.pdbx_seq_one_letter_code
_entity_poly.pdbx_strand_id
1 'polypeptide(L)'
;DPDATAVQTLARVRPKLNQTELRTQLGAMGLSGDKALTRVGQLSGGERARLMLAMATLDRPNLLILDEPTNHLDIDAREELLMALNDFEGAVVLVSHDRRLIEATMDRLLLVAEGGVTPFDGDLDDYRRFLLSGEAAPQPRLEQAPKLSKEDARREAAERRKALKPLKEKVEIAEHQIDELNKEIAKYDKALADPLLFAQDRAKATAVSKKRADAQRRLEAAEARWIAVNEEYEIAMRADA
;
A
#
# COMPACT_ATOMS: atom_id res chain seq x y z
N ASP A 1 20.37 -14.98 -13.48
CA ASP A 1 21.68 -15.61 -13.20
C ASP A 1 22.10 -15.21 -11.79
N PRO A 2 22.04 -16.13 -10.81
CA PRO A 2 22.30 -15.82 -9.41
C PRO A 2 23.77 -15.49 -9.11
N ASP A 3 24.71 -15.91 -9.99
CA ASP A 3 26.14 -15.63 -9.83
C ASP A 3 26.57 -14.29 -10.42
N ALA A 4 25.75 -13.72 -11.30
CA ALA A 4 25.97 -12.38 -11.84
C ALA A 4 25.69 -11.30 -10.78
N THR A 5 26.43 -10.19 -10.83
CA THR A 5 26.12 -9.00 -10.03
C THR A 5 24.94 -8.23 -10.62
N ALA A 6 24.31 -7.34 -9.84
CA ALA A 6 23.24 -6.47 -10.35
C ALA A 6 23.71 -5.66 -11.57
N VAL A 7 24.91 -5.06 -11.53
CA VAL A 7 25.53 -4.37 -12.68
C VAL A 7 25.74 -5.29 -13.87
N GLN A 8 26.25 -6.51 -13.67
CA GLN A 8 26.45 -7.46 -14.76
C GLN A 8 25.13 -7.91 -15.38
N THR A 9 24.09 -8.05 -14.56
CA THR A 9 22.75 -8.43 -14.99
C THR A 9 22.14 -7.33 -15.86
N LEU A 10 22.24 -6.07 -15.44
CA LEU A 10 21.80 -4.93 -16.24
C LEU A 10 22.63 -4.73 -17.51
N ALA A 11 23.95 -4.94 -17.44
CA ALA A 11 24.85 -4.83 -18.60
C ALA A 11 24.48 -5.81 -19.72
N ARG A 12 23.97 -7.00 -19.39
CA ARG A 12 23.49 -7.97 -20.39
C ARG A 12 22.28 -7.46 -21.17
N VAL A 13 21.40 -6.70 -20.50
CA VAL A 13 20.19 -6.12 -21.11
C VAL A 13 20.50 -4.79 -21.82
N ARG A 14 21.48 -4.02 -21.32
CA ARG A 14 21.91 -2.73 -21.85
C ARG A 14 23.42 -2.73 -22.20
N PRO A 15 23.86 -3.51 -23.21
CA PRO A 15 25.29 -3.68 -23.51
C PRO A 15 25.98 -2.41 -24.04
N LYS A 16 25.20 -1.39 -24.42
CA LYS A 16 25.71 -0.10 -24.93
C LYS A 16 26.04 0.90 -23.83
N LEU A 17 25.59 0.67 -22.59
CA LEU A 17 25.81 1.59 -21.48
C LEU A 17 27.16 1.32 -20.81
N ASN A 18 27.83 2.38 -20.39
CA ASN A 18 29.06 2.28 -19.62
C ASN A 18 28.77 1.98 -18.13
N GLN A 19 29.80 1.63 -17.38
CA GLN A 19 29.64 1.21 -15.98
C GLN A 19 29.03 2.29 -15.08
N THR A 20 29.32 3.57 -15.35
CA THR A 20 28.74 4.69 -14.61
C THR A 20 27.24 4.81 -14.88
N GLU A 21 26.82 4.76 -16.14
CA GLU A 21 25.41 4.83 -16.55
C GLU A 21 24.59 3.67 -15.98
N LEU A 22 25.16 2.45 -16.00
CA LEU A 22 24.54 1.26 -15.40
C LEU A 22 24.35 1.42 -13.89
N ARG A 23 25.35 1.96 -13.19
CA ARG A 23 25.27 2.24 -11.74
C ARG A 23 24.30 3.36 -11.42
N THR A 24 24.18 4.38 -12.27
CA THR A 24 23.19 5.44 -12.13
C THR A 24 21.78 4.90 -12.30
N GLN A 25 21.53 4.04 -13.30
CA GLN A 25 20.24 3.38 -13.46
C GLN A 25 19.93 2.48 -12.25
N LEU A 26 20.86 1.63 -11.82
CA LEU A 26 20.66 0.81 -10.62
C LEU A 26 20.44 1.66 -9.36
N GLY A 27 21.11 2.79 -9.25
CA GLY A 27 20.91 3.74 -8.16
C GLY A 27 19.49 4.32 -8.15
N ALA A 28 18.94 4.67 -9.32
CA ALA A 28 17.54 5.08 -9.47
C ALA A 28 16.56 3.95 -9.11
N MET A 29 17.00 2.70 -9.26
CA MET A 29 16.28 1.50 -8.83
C MET A 29 16.61 1.11 -7.38
N GLY A 30 17.14 2.03 -6.56
CA GLY A 30 17.44 1.78 -5.14
C GLY A 30 18.56 0.78 -4.86
N LEU A 31 19.35 0.41 -5.87
CA LEU A 31 20.52 -0.48 -5.80
C LEU A 31 21.80 0.33 -6.00
N SER A 32 22.11 1.19 -5.05
CA SER A 32 23.28 2.08 -5.08
C SER A 32 24.49 1.50 -4.34
N GLY A 33 25.66 2.11 -4.55
CA GLY A 33 26.89 1.77 -3.81
C GLY A 33 27.39 0.35 -4.06
N ASP A 34 27.60 -0.39 -2.98
CA ASP A 34 28.10 -1.77 -3.01
C ASP A 34 27.04 -2.77 -3.48
N LYS A 35 25.75 -2.44 -3.29
CA LYS A 35 24.63 -3.30 -3.71
C LYS A 35 24.58 -3.53 -5.22
N ALA A 36 25.05 -2.55 -6.00
CA ALA A 36 25.20 -2.67 -7.44
C ALA A 36 26.23 -3.77 -7.83
N LEU A 37 27.19 -4.06 -6.95
CA LEU A 37 28.24 -5.07 -7.13
C LEU A 37 27.92 -6.40 -6.42
N THR A 38 26.85 -6.47 -5.64
CA THR A 38 26.40 -7.70 -4.99
C THR A 38 25.86 -8.69 -6.03
N ARG A 39 26.14 -9.98 -5.81
CA ARG A 39 25.58 -11.08 -6.63
C ARG A 39 24.06 -11.13 -6.45
N VAL A 40 23.32 -11.37 -7.53
CA VAL A 40 21.85 -11.43 -7.49
C VAL A 40 21.37 -12.47 -6.48
N GLY A 41 22.07 -13.61 -6.32
CA GLY A 41 21.73 -14.62 -5.31
C GLY A 41 21.94 -14.19 -3.84
N GLN A 42 22.67 -13.10 -3.59
CA GLN A 42 22.94 -12.55 -2.26
C GLN A 42 22.08 -11.31 -1.93
N LEU A 43 21.32 -10.80 -2.90
CA LEU A 43 20.37 -9.72 -2.69
C LEU A 43 19.19 -10.22 -1.82
N SER A 44 18.59 -9.32 -1.04
CA SER A 44 17.36 -9.61 -0.30
C SER A 44 16.20 -9.97 -1.23
N GLY A 45 15.08 -10.47 -0.68
CA GLY A 45 13.85 -10.68 -1.45
C GLY A 45 13.41 -9.40 -2.15
N GLY A 46 13.31 -8.29 -1.40
CA GLY A 46 12.95 -6.99 -1.96
C GLY A 46 13.93 -6.39 -2.95
N GLU A 47 15.23 -6.55 -2.74
CA GLU A 47 16.23 -6.05 -3.69
C GLU A 47 16.17 -6.79 -5.03
N ARG A 48 15.88 -8.09 -5.01
CA ARG A 48 15.65 -8.87 -6.24
C ARG A 48 14.35 -8.46 -6.93
N ALA A 49 13.28 -8.23 -6.18
CA ALA A 49 12.01 -7.74 -6.70
C ALA A 49 12.18 -6.41 -7.43
N ARG A 50 12.84 -5.47 -6.77
CA ARG A 50 13.08 -4.13 -7.28
C ARG A 50 13.98 -4.16 -8.51
N LEU A 51 15.02 -5.00 -8.51
CA LEU A 51 15.85 -5.24 -9.68
C LEU A 51 15.03 -5.79 -10.85
N MET A 52 14.20 -6.82 -10.61
CA MET A 52 13.38 -7.44 -11.66
C MET A 52 12.35 -6.47 -12.23
N LEU A 53 11.59 -5.80 -11.37
CA LEU A 53 10.56 -4.86 -11.79
C LEU A 53 11.16 -3.69 -12.56
N ALA A 54 12.26 -3.13 -12.05
CA ALA A 54 12.94 -2.05 -12.73
C ALA A 54 13.53 -2.49 -14.08
N MET A 55 14.04 -3.72 -14.16
CA MET A 55 14.48 -4.29 -15.43
C MET A 55 13.33 -4.49 -16.41
N ALA A 56 12.16 -4.90 -15.93
CA ALA A 56 10.96 -5.08 -16.76
C ALA A 56 10.41 -3.73 -17.29
N THR A 57 10.61 -2.64 -16.55
CA THR A 57 10.13 -1.30 -16.93
C THR A 57 11.18 -0.43 -17.64
N LEU A 58 12.40 -0.95 -17.87
CA LEU A 58 13.53 -0.23 -18.48
C LEU A 58 13.22 0.44 -19.81
N ASP A 59 12.42 -0.20 -20.66
CA ASP A 59 12.06 0.29 -22.00
C ASP A 59 10.72 1.04 -22.02
N ARG A 60 10.18 1.38 -20.84
CA ARG A 60 8.87 2.02 -20.68
C ARG A 60 7.79 1.29 -21.50
N PRO A 61 7.57 -0.02 -21.27
CA PRO A 61 6.61 -0.79 -22.03
C PRO A 61 5.19 -0.23 -21.84
N ASN A 62 4.36 -0.32 -22.87
CA ASN A 62 2.94 0.05 -22.78
C ASN A 62 2.10 -1.02 -22.06
N LEU A 63 2.63 -2.23 -21.92
CA LEU A 63 1.97 -3.39 -21.30
C LEU A 63 2.98 -4.17 -20.46
N LEU A 64 2.65 -4.42 -19.20
CA LEU A 64 3.41 -5.26 -18.28
C LEU A 64 2.58 -6.50 -17.92
N ILE A 65 3.15 -7.69 -18.04
CA ILE A 65 2.49 -8.95 -17.64
C ILE A 65 3.30 -9.56 -16.51
N LEU A 66 2.66 -9.78 -15.37
CA LEU A 66 3.28 -10.32 -14.16
C LEU A 66 2.55 -11.58 -13.74
N ASP A 67 3.29 -12.69 -13.65
CA ASP A 67 2.80 -13.97 -13.16
C ASP A 67 3.42 -14.28 -11.81
N GLU A 68 2.58 -14.29 -10.77
CA GLU A 68 2.92 -14.47 -9.37
C GLU A 68 4.13 -13.65 -8.89
N PRO A 69 4.10 -12.31 -9.05
CA PRO A 69 5.27 -11.47 -8.78
C PRO A 69 5.60 -11.34 -7.29
N THR A 70 4.70 -11.74 -6.39
CA THR A 70 4.92 -11.72 -4.93
C THR A 70 5.68 -12.94 -4.43
N ASN A 71 5.92 -13.93 -5.29
CA ASN A 71 6.65 -15.11 -4.89
C ASN A 71 8.10 -14.74 -4.53
N HIS A 72 8.58 -15.24 -3.39
CA HIS A 72 9.88 -14.90 -2.81
C HIS A 72 10.07 -13.45 -2.35
N LEU A 73 8.98 -12.66 -2.26
CA LEU A 73 9.01 -11.29 -1.74
C LEU A 73 8.68 -11.23 -0.24
N ASP A 74 9.48 -10.46 0.49
CA ASP A 74 9.19 -10.05 1.86
C ASP A 74 8.11 -8.96 1.89
N ILE A 75 7.68 -8.55 3.10
CA ILE A 75 6.56 -7.62 3.28
C ILE A 75 6.89 -6.24 2.69
N ASP A 76 8.09 -5.73 2.95
CA ASP A 76 8.54 -4.43 2.47
C ASP A 76 8.61 -4.40 0.93
N ALA A 77 9.11 -5.48 0.32
CA ALA A 77 9.15 -5.64 -1.14
C ALA A 77 7.78 -5.61 -1.81
N ARG A 78 6.76 -6.19 -1.15
CA ARG A 78 5.40 -6.21 -1.66
C ARG A 78 4.79 -4.81 -1.68
N GLU A 79 5.06 -4.01 -0.65
CA GLU A 79 4.59 -2.63 -0.56
C GLU A 79 5.21 -1.76 -1.64
N GLU A 80 6.50 -1.96 -1.93
CA GLU A 80 7.16 -1.28 -3.04
C GLU A 80 6.63 -1.69 -4.41
N LEU A 81 6.35 -2.99 -4.61
CA LEU A 81 5.72 -3.48 -5.84
C LEU A 81 4.34 -2.83 -6.03
N LEU A 82 3.56 -2.73 -4.95
CA LEU A 82 2.25 -2.08 -4.96
C LEU A 82 2.36 -0.62 -5.39
N MET A 83 3.25 0.16 -4.77
CA MET A 83 3.47 1.56 -5.14
C MET A 83 3.94 1.69 -6.59
N ALA A 84 4.88 0.86 -7.02
CA ALA A 84 5.42 0.90 -8.37
C ALA A 84 4.40 0.50 -9.45
N LEU A 85 3.47 -0.41 -9.14
CA LEU A 85 2.38 -0.76 -10.04
C LEU A 85 1.36 0.39 -10.18
N ASN A 86 1.06 1.09 -9.08
CA ASN A 86 0.17 2.24 -9.11
C ASN A 86 0.76 3.46 -9.84
N ASP A 87 2.08 3.62 -9.80
CA ASP A 87 2.80 4.69 -10.53
C ASP A 87 3.04 4.35 -12.02
N PHE A 88 2.75 3.12 -12.46
CA PHE A 88 3.02 2.69 -13.82
C PHE A 88 1.96 3.22 -14.80
N GLU A 89 2.38 4.05 -15.76
CA GLU A 89 1.47 4.69 -16.73
C GLU A 89 0.94 3.74 -17.84
N GLY A 90 1.45 2.51 -17.92
CA GLY A 90 1.04 1.52 -18.91
C GLY A 90 -0.06 0.57 -18.42
N ALA A 91 -0.51 -0.33 -19.28
CA ALA A 91 -1.44 -1.39 -18.88
C ALA A 91 -0.70 -2.49 -18.10
N VAL A 92 -1.33 -3.03 -17.05
CA VAL A 92 -0.79 -4.17 -16.28
C VAL A 92 -1.77 -5.34 -16.34
N VAL A 93 -1.24 -6.53 -16.62
CA VAL A 93 -1.94 -7.80 -16.43
C VAL A 93 -1.23 -8.54 -15.31
N LEU A 94 -1.93 -8.73 -14.20
CA LEU A 94 -1.42 -9.38 -13.00
C LEU A 94 -2.13 -10.71 -12.78
N VAL A 95 -1.36 -11.78 -12.61
CA VAL A 95 -1.81 -13.05 -12.06
C VAL A 95 -1.19 -13.18 -10.68
N SER A 96 -2.02 -13.23 -9.62
CA SER A 96 -1.51 -13.46 -8.27
C SER A 96 -2.55 -14.11 -7.37
N HIS A 97 -2.07 -14.78 -6.32
CA HIS A 97 -2.89 -15.18 -5.17
C HIS A 97 -2.88 -14.15 -4.03
N ASP A 98 -2.10 -13.07 -4.14
CA ASP A 98 -2.04 -12.02 -3.12
C ASP A 98 -3.23 -11.05 -3.26
N ARG A 99 -4.22 -11.23 -2.39
CA ARG A 99 -5.42 -10.40 -2.35
C ARG A 99 -5.13 -8.92 -2.13
N ARG A 100 -4.22 -8.58 -1.21
CA ARG A 100 -3.92 -7.19 -0.88
C ARG A 100 -3.30 -6.47 -2.07
N LEU A 101 -2.44 -7.16 -2.81
CA LEU A 101 -1.85 -6.61 -4.03
C LEU A 101 -2.93 -6.35 -5.09
N ILE A 102 -3.82 -7.32 -5.34
CA ILE A 102 -4.87 -7.20 -6.35
C ILE A 102 -5.84 -6.07 -5.99
N GLU A 103 -6.37 -6.06 -4.76
CA GLU A 103 -7.35 -5.06 -4.29
C GLU A 103 -6.79 -3.63 -4.33
N ALA A 104 -5.48 -3.47 -4.14
CA ALA A 104 -4.84 -2.15 -4.08
C ALA A 104 -4.29 -1.62 -5.42
N THR A 105 -4.21 -2.47 -6.47
CA THR A 105 -3.54 -2.10 -7.73
C THR A 105 -4.36 -2.36 -8.99
N MET A 106 -5.33 -3.28 -8.97
CA MET A 106 -6.02 -3.73 -10.19
C MET A 106 -7.40 -3.09 -10.31
N ASP A 107 -7.69 -2.52 -11.48
CA ASP A 107 -8.99 -1.88 -11.77
C ASP A 107 -10.11 -2.88 -12.06
N ARG A 108 -9.77 -4.08 -12.57
CA ARG A 108 -10.73 -5.06 -13.09
C ARG A 108 -10.25 -6.48 -12.85
N LEU A 109 -11.19 -7.39 -12.62
CA LEU A 109 -10.94 -8.81 -12.52
C LEU A 109 -11.38 -9.53 -13.80
N LEU A 110 -10.60 -10.53 -14.20
CA LEU A 110 -10.92 -11.42 -15.33
C LEU A 110 -11.06 -12.84 -14.81
N LEU A 111 -12.18 -13.49 -15.12
CA LEU A 111 -12.42 -14.89 -14.83
C LEU A 111 -11.99 -15.75 -16.02
N VAL A 112 -11.09 -16.70 -15.77
CA VAL A 112 -10.69 -17.73 -16.73
C VAL A 112 -11.37 -19.03 -16.33
N ALA A 113 -12.43 -19.40 -17.05
CA ALA A 113 -13.22 -20.59 -16.78
C ALA A 113 -13.80 -21.14 -18.09
N GLU A 114 -14.15 -22.44 -18.11
CA GLU A 114 -14.82 -23.09 -19.26
C GLU A 114 -14.09 -22.92 -20.61
N GLY A 115 -12.77 -22.72 -20.58
CA GLY A 115 -11.96 -22.49 -21.79
C GLY A 115 -12.07 -21.09 -22.38
N GLY A 116 -12.73 -20.15 -21.70
CA GLY A 116 -12.85 -18.74 -22.08
C GLY A 116 -12.30 -17.79 -21.02
N VAL A 117 -12.28 -16.50 -21.38
CA VAL A 117 -11.95 -15.40 -20.47
C VAL A 117 -13.09 -14.39 -20.51
N THR A 118 -13.67 -14.07 -19.36
CA THR A 118 -14.75 -13.10 -19.23
C THR A 118 -14.44 -12.08 -18.14
N PRO A 119 -14.88 -10.81 -18.27
CA PRO A 119 -14.85 -9.88 -17.15
C PRO A 119 -15.60 -10.45 -15.94
N PHE A 120 -15.08 -10.20 -14.74
CA PHE A 120 -15.73 -10.52 -13.48
C PHE A 120 -16.19 -9.21 -12.83
N ASP A 121 -17.49 -8.95 -12.85
CA ASP A 121 -18.11 -7.72 -12.32
C ASP A 121 -18.42 -7.85 -10.82
N GLY A 122 -17.38 -8.12 -10.03
CA GLY A 122 -17.44 -8.22 -8.57
C GLY A 122 -16.06 -8.06 -7.95
N ASP A 123 -15.99 -8.00 -6.62
CA ASP A 123 -14.73 -7.96 -5.90
C ASP A 123 -14.17 -9.36 -5.60
N LEU A 124 -13.04 -9.43 -4.89
CA LEU A 124 -12.41 -10.70 -4.52
C LEU A 124 -13.27 -11.51 -3.51
N ASP A 125 -14.14 -10.86 -2.74
CA ASP A 125 -15.07 -11.53 -1.84
C ASP A 125 -16.29 -12.08 -2.57
N ASP A 126 -16.78 -11.40 -3.61
CA ASP A 126 -17.74 -11.93 -4.59
C ASP A 126 -17.15 -13.14 -5.31
N TYR A 127 -15.88 -13.06 -5.73
CA TYR A 127 -15.19 -14.20 -6.35
C TYR A 127 -15.08 -15.38 -5.38
N ARG A 128 -14.73 -15.13 -4.12
CA ARG A 128 -14.72 -16.17 -3.08
C ARG A 128 -16.11 -16.78 -2.86
N ARG A 129 -17.16 -15.97 -2.82
CA ARG A 129 -18.54 -16.44 -2.69
C ARG A 129 -18.92 -17.32 -3.88
N PHE A 130 -18.63 -16.87 -5.10
CA PHE A 130 -18.82 -17.63 -6.33
C PHE A 130 -18.13 -19.03 -6.27
N LEU A 131 -16.88 -19.09 -5.81
CA LEU A 131 -16.17 -20.36 -5.64
C LEU A 131 -16.80 -21.29 -4.58
N LEU A 132 -17.39 -20.73 -3.52
CA LEU A 132 -17.97 -21.50 -2.41
C LEU A 132 -19.42 -21.91 -2.64
N SER A 133 -20.22 -21.09 -3.30
CA SER A 133 -21.65 -21.35 -3.54
C SER A 133 -21.88 -22.21 -4.78
N GLY A 134 -20.92 -22.26 -5.72
CA GLY A 134 -21.12 -22.94 -7.01
C GLY A 134 -22.21 -22.28 -7.87
N GLU A 135 -22.64 -21.08 -7.50
CA GLU A 135 -23.60 -20.27 -8.27
C GLU A 135 -22.92 -19.75 -9.54
N ALA A 136 -23.71 -19.32 -10.53
CA ALA A 136 -23.16 -18.75 -11.75
C ALA A 136 -22.33 -17.50 -11.43
N ALA A 137 -21.21 -17.33 -12.15
CA ALA A 137 -20.40 -16.11 -12.04
C ALA A 137 -21.32 -14.90 -12.24
N PRO A 138 -21.11 -13.79 -11.49
CA PRO A 138 -21.84 -12.56 -11.76
C PRO A 138 -21.75 -12.29 -13.25
N GLN A 139 -22.89 -12.37 -13.94
CA GLN A 139 -22.93 -12.23 -15.38
C GLN A 139 -22.35 -10.86 -15.72
N PRO A 140 -21.61 -10.72 -16.83
CA PRO A 140 -21.22 -9.41 -17.30
C PRO A 140 -22.48 -8.58 -17.34
N ARG A 141 -22.54 -7.49 -16.56
CA ARG A 141 -23.58 -6.50 -16.74
C ARG A 141 -23.29 -5.87 -18.10
N LEU A 142 -23.74 -6.53 -19.16
CA LEU A 142 -24.04 -5.89 -20.44
C LEU A 142 -24.77 -4.60 -20.05
N GLU A 143 -24.15 -3.46 -20.31
CA GLU A 143 -24.58 -2.14 -19.85
C GLU A 143 -26.07 -1.90 -20.09
N GLN A 144 -26.86 -2.34 -19.14
CA GLN A 144 -28.24 -2.00 -18.88
C GLN A 144 -28.37 -1.92 -17.37
N ALA A 145 -27.44 -1.19 -16.74
CA ALA A 145 -27.86 -0.41 -15.59
C ALA A 145 -29.10 0.37 -16.07
N PRO A 146 -30.24 0.34 -15.35
CA PRO A 146 -31.22 1.38 -15.57
C PRO A 146 -30.41 2.67 -15.48
N LYS A 147 -30.41 3.47 -16.54
CA LYS A 147 -29.88 4.84 -16.43
C LYS A 147 -30.78 5.51 -15.41
N LEU A 148 -30.43 5.39 -14.12
CA LEU A 148 -30.65 6.44 -13.15
C LEU A 148 -30.35 7.71 -13.93
N SER A 149 -31.35 8.60 -14.02
CA SER A 149 -31.16 9.86 -14.73
C SER A 149 -29.82 10.43 -14.28
N LYS A 150 -29.09 11.13 -15.15
CA LYS A 150 -27.87 11.85 -14.70
C LYS A 150 -28.15 12.70 -13.46
N GLU A 151 -29.41 13.09 -13.22
CA GLU A 151 -29.88 13.66 -11.95
C GLU A 151 -29.92 12.68 -10.79
N ASP A 152 -30.50 11.49 -10.92
CA ASP A 152 -30.62 10.52 -9.83
C ASP A 152 -29.24 9.98 -9.40
N ALA A 153 -28.35 9.70 -10.37
CA ALA A 153 -26.97 9.29 -10.07
C ALA A 153 -26.16 10.41 -9.38
N ARG A 154 -26.41 11.68 -9.75
CA ARG A 154 -25.80 12.83 -9.07
C ARG A 154 -26.39 13.04 -7.68
N ARG A 155 -27.69 12.81 -7.51
CA ARG A 155 -28.39 12.96 -6.23
C ARG A 155 -27.94 11.90 -5.25
N GLU A 156 -27.87 10.65 -5.67
CA GLU A 156 -27.31 9.57 -4.86
C GLU A 156 -25.84 9.81 -4.53
N ALA A 157 -24.99 10.20 -5.50
CA ALA A 157 -23.59 10.51 -5.22
C ALA A 157 -23.43 11.72 -4.27
N ALA A 158 -24.32 12.71 -4.33
CA ALA A 158 -24.33 13.85 -3.42
C ALA A 158 -24.77 13.46 -2.00
N GLU A 159 -25.80 12.63 -1.87
CA GLU A 159 -26.24 12.09 -0.58
C GLU A 159 -25.17 11.13 0.01
N ARG A 160 -24.49 10.30 -0.81
CA ARG A 160 -23.34 9.48 -0.41
C ARG A 160 -22.21 10.33 0.17
N ARG A 161 -21.83 11.40 -0.54
CA ARG A 161 -20.82 12.35 -0.06
C ARG A 161 -21.26 13.04 1.23
N LYS A 162 -22.54 13.38 1.38
CA LYS A 162 -23.06 13.98 2.63
C LYS A 162 -23.02 13.01 3.81
N ALA A 163 -23.32 11.72 3.58
CA ALA A 163 -23.32 10.70 4.63
C ALA A 163 -21.90 10.34 5.11
N LEU A 164 -20.94 10.26 4.17
CA LEU A 164 -19.55 9.90 4.47
C LEU A 164 -18.70 11.07 5.00
N LYS A 165 -19.03 12.32 4.62
CA LYS A 165 -18.30 13.52 5.06
C LYS A 165 -18.14 13.66 6.59
N PRO A 166 -19.20 13.51 7.42
CA PRO A 166 -19.04 13.64 8.87
C PRO A 166 -18.21 12.52 9.50
N LEU A 167 -18.22 11.31 8.92
CA LEU A 167 -17.37 10.20 9.40
C LEU A 167 -15.90 10.47 9.05
N LYS A 168 -15.63 10.91 7.82
CA LYS A 168 -14.29 11.31 7.39
C LYS A 168 -13.73 12.46 8.23
N GLU A 169 -14.52 13.50 8.51
CA GLU A 169 -14.11 14.61 9.38
C GLU A 169 -13.78 14.13 10.81
N LYS A 170 -14.52 13.15 11.35
CA LYS A 170 -14.21 12.57 12.66
C LYS A 170 -12.91 11.75 12.64
N VAL A 171 -12.60 11.03 11.55
CA VAL A 171 -11.32 10.33 11.37
C VAL A 171 -10.17 11.34 11.39
N GLU A 172 -10.25 12.39 10.56
CA GLU A 172 -9.23 13.44 10.49
C GLU A 172 -9.00 14.15 11.84
N ILE A 173 -10.08 14.42 12.60
CA ILE A 173 -9.97 15.01 13.94
C ILE A 173 -9.25 14.04 14.91
N ALA A 174 -9.54 12.75 14.85
CA ALA A 174 -8.92 11.76 15.72
C ALA A 174 -7.43 11.58 15.40
N GLU A 175 -7.06 11.58 14.12
CA GLU A 175 -5.67 11.55 13.65
C GLU A 175 -4.89 12.77 14.14
N HIS A 176 -5.46 13.97 13.98
CA HIS A 176 -4.83 15.19 14.47
C HIS A 176 -4.64 15.16 16.01
N GLN A 177 -5.58 14.60 16.76
CA GLN A 177 -5.43 14.44 18.21
C GLN A 177 -4.29 13.49 18.58
N ILE A 178 -4.15 12.38 17.86
CA ILE A 178 -3.06 11.42 18.04
C ILE A 178 -1.70 12.08 17.78
N ASP A 179 -1.57 12.82 16.68
CA ASP A 179 -0.35 13.54 16.31
C ASP A 179 0.08 14.56 17.38
N GLU A 180 -0.86 15.38 17.86
CA GLU A 180 -0.56 16.37 18.90
C GLU A 180 -0.15 15.72 20.23
N LEU A 181 -0.78 14.60 20.61
CA LEU A 181 -0.43 13.85 21.81
C LEU A 181 0.94 13.18 21.69
N ASN A 182 1.29 12.64 20.52
CA ASN A 182 2.62 12.11 20.23
C ASN A 182 3.71 13.18 20.35
N LYS A 183 3.46 14.39 19.83
CA LYS A 183 4.37 15.53 20.02
C LYS A 183 4.49 15.93 21.49
N GLU A 184 3.39 15.90 22.25
CA GLU A 184 3.40 16.19 23.70
C GLU A 184 4.23 15.16 24.48
N ILE A 185 4.06 13.87 24.18
CA ILE A 185 4.82 12.76 24.78
C ILE A 185 6.31 12.89 24.44
N ALA A 186 6.65 13.12 23.17
CA ALA A 186 8.05 13.28 22.75
C ALA A 186 8.75 14.45 23.48
N LYS A 187 8.03 15.55 23.74
CA LYS A 187 8.53 16.67 24.54
C LYS A 187 8.81 16.27 25.98
N TYR A 188 7.95 15.48 26.61
CA TYR A 188 8.16 15.00 27.97
C TYR A 188 9.27 13.95 28.04
N ASP A 189 9.36 13.04 27.07
CA ASP A 189 10.42 12.04 26.98
C ASP A 189 11.79 12.70 26.83
N LYS A 190 11.90 13.74 25.99
CA LYS A 190 13.12 14.53 25.88
C LYS A 190 13.52 15.20 27.21
N ALA A 191 12.54 15.68 27.98
CA ALA A 191 12.80 16.28 29.29
C ALA A 191 13.21 15.22 30.33
N LEU A 192 12.61 14.03 30.30
CA LEU A 192 12.94 12.93 31.21
C LEU A 192 14.26 12.23 30.86
N ALA A 193 14.73 12.36 29.62
CA ALA A 193 16.02 11.83 29.18
C ALA A 193 17.22 12.64 29.72
N ASP A 194 17.01 13.83 30.29
CA ASP A 194 18.07 14.63 30.90
C ASP A 194 18.48 14.05 32.28
N PRO A 195 19.70 13.51 32.43
CA PRO A 195 20.16 12.93 33.70
C PRO A 195 20.24 13.94 34.84
N LEU A 196 20.38 15.24 34.53
CA LEU A 196 20.49 16.30 35.53
C LEU A 196 19.12 16.71 36.09
N LEU A 197 18.01 16.44 35.40
CA LEU A 197 16.67 16.82 35.86
C LEU A 197 16.30 16.12 37.17
N PHE A 198 16.60 14.83 37.28
CA PHE A 198 16.34 14.04 38.49
C PHE A 198 17.29 14.41 39.65
N ALA A 199 18.51 14.82 39.34
CA ALA A 199 19.53 15.19 40.32
C ALA A 199 19.31 16.61 40.89
N GLN A 200 18.82 17.55 40.07
CA GLN A 200 18.64 18.95 40.46
C GLN A 200 17.23 19.27 40.98
N ASP A 201 16.18 18.67 40.40
CA ASP A 201 14.80 19.00 40.73
C ASP A 201 13.87 17.78 40.61
N ARG A 202 13.89 16.96 41.67
CA ARG A 202 13.07 15.75 41.78
C ARG A 202 11.57 16.03 41.73
N ALA A 203 11.11 17.19 42.20
CA ALA A 203 9.71 17.57 42.17
C ALA A 203 9.24 17.82 40.73
N LYS A 204 10.05 18.55 39.95
CA LYS A 204 9.80 18.80 38.54
C LYS A 204 9.87 17.53 37.70
N ALA A 205 10.85 16.64 37.96
CA ALA A 205 10.93 15.34 37.30
C ALA A 205 9.66 14.49 37.54
N THR A 206 9.17 14.44 38.77
CA THR A 206 7.94 13.73 39.14
C THR A 206 6.71 14.35 38.45
N ALA A 207 6.64 15.68 38.35
CA ALA A 207 5.55 16.37 37.67
C ALA A 207 5.55 16.10 36.16
N VAL A 208 6.71 16.10 35.50
CA VAL A 208 6.85 15.78 34.08
C VAL A 208 6.49 14.32 33.82
N SER A 209 6.94 13.39 34.66
CA SER A 209 6.56 11.98 34.56
C SER A 209 5.05 11.76 34.68
N LYS A 210 4.37 12.51 35.57
CA LYS A 210 2.91 12.46 35.70
C LYS A 210 2.20 13.00 34.45
N LYS A 211 2.68 14.11 33.88
CA LYS A 211 2.14 14.68 32.64
C LYS A 211 2.33 13.74 31.44
N ARG A 212 3.49 13.08 31.34
CA ARG A 212 3.77 12.06 30.33
C ARG A 212 2.78 10.88 30.44
N ALA A 213 2.58 10.36 31.65
CA ALA A 213 1.63 9.28 31.88
C ALA A 213 0.18 9.68 31.55
N ASP A 214 -0.19 10.94 31.80
CA ASP A 214 -1.51 11.46 31.43
C ASP A 214 -1.70 11.61 29.92
N ALA A 215 -0.70 12.17 29.23
CA ALA A 215 -0.68 12.27 27.77
C ALA A 215 -0.77 10.87 27.12
N GLN A 216 -0.07 9.87 27.67
CA GLN A 216 -0.15 8.48 27.21
C GLN A 216 -1.58 7.91 27.32
N ARG A 217 -2.27 8.12 28.46
CA ARG A 217 -3.67 7.67 28.61
C ARG A 217 -4.62 8.37 27.65
N ARG A 218 -4.38 9.66 27.38
CA ARG A 218 -5.15 10.43 26.40
C ARG A 218 -4.90 9.93 24.99
N LEU A 219 -3.68 9.50 24.67
CA LEU A 219 -3.31 8.90 23.39
C LEU A 219 -4.04 7.59 23.17
N GLU A 220 -3.97 6.66 24.13
CA GLU A 220 -4.69 5.38 24.06
C GLU A 220 -6.20 5.58 23.86
N ALA A 221 -6.78 6.57 24.54
CA ALA A 221 -8.19 6.90 24.36
C ALA A 221 -8.49 7.53 22.98
N ALA A 222 -7.56 8.29 22.40
CA ALA A 222 -7.70 8.87 21.07
C ALA A 222 -7.56 7.79 19.98
N GLU A 223 -6.62 6.86 20.13
CA GLU A 223 -6.44 5.69 19.26
C GLU A 223 -7.68 4.79 19.27
N ALA A 224 -8.24 4.49 20.45
CA ALA A 224 -9.47 3.72 20.54
C ALA A 224 -10.66 4.40 19.84
N ARG A 225 -10.75 5.74 19.93
CA ARG A 225 -11.75 6.52 19.18
C ARG A 225 -11.50 6.49 17.68
N TRP A 226 -10.24 6.62 17.26
CA TRP A 226 -9.87 6.55 15.85
C TRP A 226 -10.25 5.18 15.26
N ILE A 227 -9.92 4.08 15.94
CA ILE A 227 -10.30 2.72 15.51
C ILE A 227 -11.81 2.61 15.31
N ALA A 228 -12.61 3.02 16.31
CA ALA A 228 -14.06 2.92 16.24
C ALA A 228 -14.67 3.75 15.09
N VAL A 229 -14.23 5.00 14.94
CA VAL A 229 -14.74 5.88 13.87
C VAL A 229 -14.27 5.40 12.49
N ASN A 230 -13.05 4.89 12.38
CA ASN A 230 -12.52 4.36 11.13
C ASN A 230 -13.25 3.08 10.72
N GLU A 231 -13.58 2.20 11.66
CA GLU A 231 -14.42 1.02 11.41
C GLU A 231 -15.82 1.42 10.95
N GLU A 232 -16.45 2.41 11.59
CA GLU A 232 -17.74 2.97 11.13
C GLU A 232 -17.64 3.55 9.71
N TYR A 233 -16.55 4.25 9.39
CA TYR A 233 -16.29 4.80 8.07
C TYR A 233 -16.13 3.71 7.00
N GLU A 234 -15.35 2.67 7.29
CA GLU A 234 -15.13 1.52 6.41
C GLU A 234 -16.43 0.71 6.19
N ILE A 235 -17.22 0.48 7.25
CA ILE A 235 -18.51 -0.18 7.14
C ILE A 235 -19.48 0.66 6.31
N ALA A 236 -19.56 1.97 6.52
CA ALA A 236 -20.39 2.87 5.72
C ALA A 236 -19.95 2.93 4.25
N MET A 237 -18.64 2.78 3.98
CA MET A 237 -18.11 2.65 2.63
C MET A 237 -18.49 1.32 1.96
N ARG A 238 -18.52 0.22 2.72
CA ARG A 238 -18.81 -1.15 2.23
C ARG A 238 -20.29 -1.49 2.12
N ALA A 239 -21.13 -0.98 3.03
CA ALA A 239 -22.57 -1.28 3.06
C ALA A 239 -23.34 -0.72 1.85
N ASP A 240 -22.71 0.21 1.11
CA ASP A 240 -23.26 0.88 -0.06
C ASP A 240 -22.50 0.54 -1.37
N ALA A 241 -21.59 -0.46 -1.35
CA ALA A 241 -20.91 -1.04 -2.53
C ALA A 241 -21.66 -2.29 -3.04
#